data_AF-A0A7Y5JSW5-F1
#
_entry.id   AF-A0A7Y5JSW5-F1
#
_cell.length_a   1.000
_cell.length_b   1.000
_cell.length_c   1.000
_cell.angle_alpha   90.00
_cell.angle_beta   90.00
_cell.angle_gamma   90.00
#
_symmetry.space_group_name_H-M   'P 1'
#
loop_
_entity.id
_entity.type
_entity.pdbx_description
1 polymer ?
#
loop_
_entity_poly.entity_id
_entity_poly.type
_entity_poly.pdbx_seq_one_letter_code
_entity_poly.pdbx_strand_id
1 'polypeptide(L)'
;RDVVNAVLRHRSDLEQRHPELDGFYDDLYDHVLRAAEWTESLRDMVTTVFETNLSLQDARLNTVMKKLTGWAAIIAVPTAVTGWYGQNVPYPGFGQPVGVLVSAAVIVGIAATLYVVFRRKNWI
;
A
#
# COMPACT_ATOMS: atom_id res chain seq x y z
N ARG A 1 -2.56 -33.23 -14.52
CA ARG A 1 -1.28 -33.72 -15.06
C ARG A 1 -1.00 -35.17 -14.64
N ASP A 2 -0.97 -35.46 -13.35
CA ASP A 2 -0.56 -36.79 -12.85
C ASP A 2 -1.53 -37.92 -13.18
N VAL A 3 -2.84 -37.64 -13.18
CA VAL A 3 -3.87 -38.62 -13.59
C VAL A 3 -3.72 -39.00 -15.07
N VAL A 4 -3.43 -38.04 -15.95
CA VAL A 4 -3.25 -38.31 -17.39
C VAL A 4 -1.94 -39.06 -17.65
N ASN A 5 -0.86 -38.68 -16.95
CA ASN A 5 0.39 -39.45 -16.96
C ASN A 5 0.19 -40.90 -16.47
N ALA A 6 -0.61 -41.11 -15.43
CA ALA A 6 -0.92 -42.44 -14.92
C ALA A 6 -1.72 -43.27 -15.94
N VAL A 7 -2.68 -42.66 -16.64
CA VAL A 7 -3.47 -43.30 -17.70
C VAL A 7 -2.60 -43.69 -18.90
N LEU A 8 -1.69 -42.80 -19.34
CA LEU A 8 -0.74 -43.10 -20.43
C LEU A 8 0.23 -44.22 -20.06
N ARG A 9 0.73 -44.22 -18.83
CA ARG A 9 1.67 -45.25 -18.35
C ARG A 9 1.00 -46.59 -18.13
N HIS A 10 -0.24 -46.62 -17.65
CA HIS A 10 -0.99 -47.87 -17.48
C HIS A 10 -1.34 -48.50 -18.83
N ARG A 11 -1.52 -47.68 -19.88
CA ARG A 11 -1.81 -48.13 -21.25
C ARG A 11 -0.63 -48.83 -21.92
N SER A 12 0.62 -48.43 -21.65
CA SER A 12 1.79 -49.11 -22.24
C SER A 12 1.88 -50.59 -21.85
N ASP A 13 1.22 -50.96 -20.76
CA ASP A 13 1.20 -52.30 -20.16
C ASP A 13 0.01 -53.17 -20.64
N LEU A 14 -0.94 -52.62 -21.43
CA LEU A 14 -2.09 -53.37 -21.95
C LEU A 14 -1.75 -54.15 -23.24
N GLU A 15 -2.12 -55.43 -23.29
CA GLU A 15 -1.86 -56.37 -24.41
C GLU A 15 -2.59 -56.00 -25.72
N GLN A 16 -3.71 -55.26 -25.66
CA GLN A 16 -4.46 -54.76 -26.83
C GLN A 16 -4.14 -53.28 -27.09
N ARG A 17 -3.01 -53.04 -27.76
CA ARG A 17 -2.63 -51.70 -28.22
C ARG A 17 -3.45 -51.36 -29.48
N HIS A 18 -4.30 -50.34 -29.39
CA HIS A 18 -4.99 -49.76 -30.55
C HIS A 18 -4.17 -48.58 -31.09
N PRO A 19 -3.35 -48.76 -32.14
CA PRO A 19 -2.43 -47.74 -32.63
C PRO A 19 -3.13 -46.50 -33.21
N GLU A 20 -4.37 -46.65 -33.66
CA GLU A 20 -5.20 -45.55 -34.17
C GLU A 20 -5.55 -44.52 -33.08
N LEU A 21 -5.54 -44.92 -31.80
CA LEU A 21 -5.87 -44.05 -30.67
C LEU A 21 -4.64 -43.37 -30.06
N ASP A 22 -3.41 -43.79 -30.40
CA ASP A 22 -2.15 -43.22 -29.87
C ASP A 22 -2.12 -41.68 -30.03
N GLY A 23 -2.39 -41.19 -31.24
CA GLY A 23 -2.34 -39.75 -31.54
C GLY A 23 -3.37 -38.92 -30.76
N PHE A 24 -4.55 -39.48 -30.46
CA PHE A 24 -5.56 -38.78 -29.66
C PHE A 24 -5.16 -38.68 -28.18
N TYR A 25 -4.47 -39.69 -27.65
CA TYR A 25 -3.97 -39.66 -26.27
C TYR A 25 -2.80 -38.70 -26.09
N ASP A 26 -1.88 -38.65 -27.05
CA ASP A 26 -0.78 -37.68 -27.05
C ASP A 26 -1.31 -36.25 -27.17
N ASP A 27 -2.31 -36.02 -28.03
CA ASP A 27 -2.95 -34.70 -28.13
C ASP A 27 -3.66 -34.30 -26.82
N LEU A 28 -4.37 -35.23 -26.18
CA LEU A 28 -5.00 -34.98 -24.88
C LEU A 28 -3.96 -34.67 -23.79
N TYR A 29 -2.83 -35.37 -23.79
CA TYR A 29 -1.73 -35.12 -22.86
C TYR A 29 -1.18 -33.72 -23.01
N ASP A 30 -0.86 -33.34 -24.24
CA ASP A 30 -0.35 -32.03 -24.59
C ASP A 30 -1.33 -30.92 -24.19
N HIS A 31 -2.62 -31.09 -24.48
CA HIS A 31 -3.65 -30.13 -24.07
C HIS A 31 -3.73 -29.97 -22.56
N VAL A 32 -3.69 -31.08 -21.80
CA VAL A 32 -3.72 -31.04 -20.33
C VAL A 32 -2.46 -30.42 -19.76
N LEU A 33 -1.30 -30.66 -20.36
CA LEU A 33 -0.04 -30.05 -19.96
C LEU A 33 -0.07 -28.53 -20.20
N ARG A 34 -0.43 -28.08 -21.41
CA ARG A 34 -0.54 -26.66 -21.75
C ARG A 34 -1.57 -25.94 -20.87
N ALA A 35 -2.74 -26.55 -20.65
CA ALA A 35 -3.76 -25.97 -19.78
C ALA A 35 -3.27 -25.84 -18.33
N ALA A 36 -2.51 -26.81 -17.82
CA ALA A 36 -1.92 -26.74 -16.49
C ALA A 36 -0.87 -25.62 -16.38
N GLU A 37 0.00 -25.49 -17.38
CA GLU A 37 1.00 -24.42 -17.44
C GLU A 37 0.36 -23.02 -17.53
N TRP A 38 -0.68 -22.86 -18.35
CA TRP A 38 -1.43 -21.60 -18.41
C TRP A 38 -2.17 -21.28 -17.12
N THR A 39 -2.72 -22.31 -16.46
CA THR A 39 -3.39 -22.12 -15.17
C THR A 39 -2.40 -21.66 -14.12
N GLU A 40 -1.19 -22.21 -14.10
CA GLU A 40 -0.15 -21.80 -13.16
C GLU A 40 0.37 -20.39 -13.46
N SER A 41 0.64 -20.08 -14.74
CA SER A 41 1.00 -18.72 -15.16
C SER A 41 -0.08 -17.70 -14.80
N LEU A 42 -1.36 -18.06 -14.97
CA LEU A 42 -2.47 -17.20 -14.57
C LEU A 42 -2.53 -17.01 -13.06
N ARG A 43 -2.29 -18.06 -12.28
CA ARG A 43 -2.21 -17.99 -10.81
C ARG A 43 -1.10 -17.03 -10.36
N ASP A 44 0.08 -17.12 -10.97
CA ASP A 44 1.21 -16.25 -10.65
C ASP A 44 0.92 -14.80 -11.02
N MET A 45 0.30 -14.55 -12.18
CA MET A 45 -0.12 -13.21 -12.59
C MET A 45 -1.18 -12.64 -11.64
N VAL A 46 -2.19 -13.41 -11.26
CA VAL A 46 -3.23 -12.97 -10.31
C VAL A 46 -2.61 -12.62 -8.96
N THR A 47 -1.69 -13.45 -8.47
CA THR A 47 -0.96 -13.19 -7.22
C THR A 47 -0.17 -11.88 -7.32
N THR A 48 0.59 -11.70 -8.39
CA THR A 48 1.37 -10.47 -8.64
C THR A 48 0.49 -9.23 -8.71
N VAL A 49 -0.66 -9.31 -9.38
CA VAL A 49 -1.62 -8.21 -9.48
C VAL A 49 -2.21 -7.88 -8.10
N PHE A 50 -2.55 -8.90 -7.31
CA PHE A 50 -3.07 -8.71 -5.97
C PHE A 50 -2.03 -8.05 -5.05
N GLU A 51 -0.79 -8.53 -5.06
CA GLU A 51 0.33 -7.93 -4.30
C GLU A 51 0.60 -6.49 -4.72
N THR A 52 0.61 -6.22 -6.04
CA THR A 52 0.76 -4.85 -6.57
C THR A 52 -0.39 -3.96 -6.12
N ASN A 53 -1.63 -4.48 -6.12
CA ASN A 53 -2.80 -3.74 -5.67
C ASN A 53 -2.67 -3.35 -4.19
N LEU A 54 -2.27 -4.29 -3.33
CA LEU A 54 -1.99 -4.01 -1.91
C LEU A 54 -0.89 -2.94 -1.76
N SER A 55 0.20 -3.07 -2.51
CA SER A 55 1.30 -2.10 -2.47
C SER A 55 0.85 -0.68 -2.87
N LEU A 56 0.01 -0.56 -3.90
CA LEU A 56 -0.57 0.72 -4.32
C LEU A 56 -1.54 1.29 -3.26
N GLN A 57 -2.32 0.43 -2.60
CA GLN A 57 -3.18 0.85 -1.49
C GLN A 57 -2.35 1.39 -0.32
N ASP A 58 -1.27 0.71 0.07
CA ASP A 58 -0.38 1.15 1.14
C ASP A 58 0.33 2.47 0.79
N ALA A 59 0.79 2.62 -0.46
CA ALA A 59 1.39 3.87 -0.93
C ALA A 59 0.40 5.04 -0.87
N ARG A 60 -0.87 4.80 -1.23
CA ARG A 60 -1.94 5.78 -1.11
C ARG A 60 -2.23 6.11 0.35
N LEU A 61 -2.33 5.12 1.22
CA LEU A 61 -2.54 5.31 2.66
C LEU A 61 -1.41 6.14 3.27
N ASN A 62 -0.15 5.82 2.97
CA ASN A 62 1.00 6.58 3.45
C ASN A 62 0.95 8.05 2.99
N THR A 63 0.51 8.30 1.76
CA THR A 63 0.32 9.66 1.25
C THR A 63 -0.77 10.41 2.00
N VAL A 64 -1.90 9.75 2.29
CA VAL A 64 -2.99 10.33 3.09
C VAL A 64 -2.53 10.60 4.52
N MET A 65 -1.81 9.67 5.14
CA MET A 65 -1.29 9.82 6.50
C MET A 65 -0.31 11.00 6.61
N LYS A 66 0.58 11.20 5.64
CA LYS A 66 1.47 12.37 5.57
C LYS A 66 0.68 13.69 5.54
N LYS A 67 -0.38 13.75 4.73
CA LYS A 67 -1.26 14.94 4.66
C LYS A 67 -1.98 15.19 5.97
N LEU A 68 -2.59 14.16 6.54
CA LEU A 68 -3.36 14.24 7.79
C LEU A 68 -2.47 14.72 8.95
N THR A 69 -1.32 14.06 9.13
CA THR A 69 -0.35 14.39 10.18
C THR A 69 0.29 15.77 9.98
N GLY A 70 0.57 16.16 8.74
CA GLY A 70 1.07 17.49 8.42
C GLY A 70 0.10 18.60 8.83
N TRP A 71 -1.18 18.48 8.48
CA TRP A 71 -2.21 19.43 8.90
C TRP A 71 -2.45 19.41 10.41
N ALA A 72 -2.48 18.23 11.03
CA ALA A 72 -2.62 18.11 12.48
C ALA A 72 -1.49 18.82 13.23
N ALA A 73 -0.25 18.70 12.78
CA ALA A 73 0.89 19.40 13.37
C ALA A 73 0.77 20.93 13.25
N ILE A 74 0.29 21.45 12.13
CA ILE A 74 0.06 22.90 11.96
C ILE A 74 -1.03 23.40 12.94
N ILE A 75 -2.12 22.64 13.10
CA ILE A 75 -3.23 22.99 14.00
C ILE A 75 -2.82 22.86 15.48
N ALA A 76 -1.93 21.94 15.81
CA ALA A 76 -1.45 21.74 17.18
C ALA A 76 -0.65 22.95 17.71
N VAL A 77 0.01 23.71 16.84
CA VAL A 77 0.85 24.86 17.22
C VAL A 77 0.05 25.97 17.91
N PRO A 78 -1.02 26.54 17.32
CA PRO A 78 -1.88 27.50 18.01
C PRO A 78 -2.36 26.97 19.36
N THR A 79 -2.86 25.73 19.40
CA THR A 79 -3.42 25.12 20.62
C THR A 79 -2.38 25.00 21.74
N ALA A 80 -1.15 24.59 21.42
CA ALA A 80 -0.08 24.48 22.41
C ALA A 80 0.36 25.85 22.93
N VAL A 81 0.51 26.83 22.04
CA VAL A 81 0.95 28.19 22.42
C VAL A 81 -0.14 28.91 23.22
N THR A 82 -1.41 28.84 22.79
CA THR A 82 -2.53 29.43 23.54
C THR A 82 -2.70 28.74 24.89
N GLY A 83 -2.51 27.42 24.96
CA GLY A 83 -2.52 26.68 26.22
C GLY A 83 -1.43 27.13 27.20
N TRP A 84 -0.22 27.42 26.71
CA TRP A 84 0.86 27.96 27.54
C TRP A 84 0.59 29.39 28.00
N TYR A 85 0.23 30.28 27.07
CA TYR A 85 -0.03 31.71 27.37
C TYR A 85 -1.34 31.94 28.13
N GLY A 86 -2.24 30.96 28.15
CA GLY A 86 -3.49 30.97 28.91
C GLY A 86 -3.35 30.52 30.37
N GLN A 87 -2.15 30.14 30.82
CA GLN A 87 -1.92 29.78 32.21
C GLN A 87 -2.02 31.01 33.11
N ASN A 88 -2.63 30.84 34.30
CA ASN A 88 -2.73 31.88 35.33
C ASN A 88 -1.42 32.04 36.12
N VAL A 89 -0.27 32.00 35.43
CA VAL A 89 1.06 32.12 36.01
C VAL A 89 1.74 33.35 35.40
N PRO A 90 2.31 34.27 36.21
CA PRO A 90 2.95 35.46 35.69
C PRO A 90 4.21 35.11 34.91
N TYR A 91 4.14 35.34 33.59
CA TYR A 91 5.25 35.27 32.64
C TYR A 91 5.64 36.68 32.18
N PRO A 92 6.84 36.87 31.57
CA PRO A 92 7.22 38.15 30.98
C PRO A 92 6.19 38.63 29.94
N GLY A 93 5.47 39.72 30.23
CA GLY A 93 4.38 40.23 29.37
C GLY A 93 2.96 39.78 29.76
N PHE A 94 2.79 39.10 30.90
CA PHE A 94 1.48 38.73 31.44
C PHE A 94 0.60 39.95 31.72
N GLY A 95 -0.67 39.90 31.30
CA GLY A 95 -1.63 41.01 31.46
C GLY A 95 -1.35 42.24 30.60
N GLN A 96 -0.35 42.20 29.72
CA GLN A 96 0.00 43.30 28.81
C GLN A 96 -0.32 42.92 27.36
N PRO A 97 -0.72 43.88 26.49
CA PRO A 97 -0.97 43.63 25.07
C PRO A 97 0.22 43.03 24.34
N VAL A 98 1.44 43.34 24.80
CA VAL A 98 2.70 42.81 24.24
C VAL A 98 2.75 41.28 24.33
N GLY A 99 2.27 40.68 25.42
CA GLY A 99 2.24 39.22 25.57
C GLY A 99 1.37 38.52 24.52
N VAL A 100 0.22 39.13 24.17
CA VAL A 100 -0.67 38.64 23.10
C VAL A 100 -0.03 38.81 21.73
N LEU A 101 0.68 39.92 21.50
CA LEU A 101 1.36 40.16 20.22
C LEU A 101 2.52 39.17 20.01
N VAL A 102 3.30 38.89 21.06
CA VAL A 102 4.40 37.92 21.03
C VAL A 102 3.86 36.51 20.79
N SER A 103 2.80 36.09 21.48
CA SER A 103 2.22 34.75 21.27
C SER A 103 1.65 34.59 19.85
N ALA A 104 0.97 35.62 19.33
CA ALA A 104 0.49 35.61 17.95
C ALA A 104 1.64 35.51 16.94
N ALA A 105 2.74 36.26 17.15
CA ALA A 105 3.92 36.18 16.29
C ALA A 105 4.57 34.79 16.33
N VAL A 106 4.66 34.15 17.50
CA VAL A 106 5.18 32.78 17.65
C VAL A 106 4.30 31.76 16.93
N ILE A 107 2.98 31.86 17.09
CA ILE A 107 2.01 30.98 16.40
C ILE A 107 2.18 31.09 14.90
N VAL A 108 2.14 32.31 14.36
CA VAL A 108 2.26 32.55 12.92
C VAL A 108 3.63 32.10 12.42
N GLY A 109 4.72 32.40 13.14
CA GLY A 109 6.07 32.03 12.76
C GLY A 109 6.27 30.51 12.67
N ILE A 110 5.84 29.76 13.70
CA ILE A 110 5.99 28.30 13.71
C ILE A 110 5.03 27.66 12.69
N ALA A 111 3.77 28.08 12.63
CA ALA A 111 2.79 27.53 11.69
C ALA A 111 3.22 27.76 10.23
N ALA A 112 3.72 28.96 9.90
CA ALA A 112 4.25 29.27 8.57
C ALA A 112 5.50 28.45 8.25
N THR A 113 6.40 28.27 9.22
CA THR A 113 7.60 27.44 9.05
C THR A 113 7.22 25.98 8.75
N LEU A 114 6.30 25.40 9.53
CA LEU A 114 5.80 24.05 9.28
C LEU A 114 5.11 23.93 7.93
N TYR A 115 4.27 24.90 7.57
CA TYR A 115 3.61 24.94 6.27
C TYR A 115 4.62 24.94 5.11
N VAL A 116 5.64 25.80 5.16
CA VAL A 116 6.69 25.87 4.12
C VAL A 116 7.48 24.56 4.04
N VAL A 117 7.85 23.98 5.18
CA VAL A 117 8.61 22.71 5.22
C VAL A 117 7.77 21.56 4.66
N PHE A 118 6.51 21.43 5.07
CA PHE A 118 5.61 20.37 4.58
C PHE A 118 5.23 20.56 3.12
N ARG A 119 5.06 21.80 2.65
CA ARG A 119 4.84 22.12 1.25
C ARG A 119 6.04 21.73 0.39
N ARG A 120 7.26 22.05 0.83
CA ARG A 120 8.51 21.65 0.14
C ARG A 120 8.69 20.14 0.06
N LYS A 121 8.19 19.40 1.06
CA LYS A 121 8.24 17.94 1.08
C LYS A 121 7.09 17.26 0.33
N ASN A 122 6.20 18.02 -0.33
CA ASN A 122 4.97 17.51 -0.95
C ASN A 122 4.07 16.73 0.01
N TRP A 123 4.14 17.05 1.31
CA TRP A 123 3.23 16.47 2.31
C TRP A 123 1.91 17.22 2.34
N ILE A 124 1.90 18.47 1.91
CA ILE A 124 0.71 19.34 1.77
C ILE A 124 0.80 20.07 0.43
#